data_AF-A0A8T4B4T2-F1
#
_entry.id   AF-A0A8T4B4T2-F1
#
_cell.length_a   1.000
_cell.length_b   1.000
_cell.length_c   1.000
_cell.angle_alpha   90.00
_cell.angle_beta   90.00
_cell.angle_gamma   90.00
#
_symmetry.space_group_name_H-M   'P 1'
#
loop_
_entity.id
_entity.type
_entity.pdbx_description
1 polymer ?
#
loop_
_entity_poly.entity_id
_entity_poly.type
_entity_poly.pdbx_seq_one_letter_code
_entity_poly.pdbx_strand_id
1 'polypeptide(L)'
;MASVTKREAAQRVLDAEQTAALIPQRMIIGGVVALLLAGAIFYLTRWEFGLAALLIFGLLLQFAAERMGVIIDASRANGLKDLGWDIETELTDEAMEKIRRISQG
;
A
#
# COMPACT_ATOMS: atom_id res chain seq x y z
N MET A 1 -16.33 11.07 26.68
CA MET A 1 -16.23 11.13 25.20
C MET A 1 -14.77 11.16 24.70
N ALA A 2 -13.79 10.62 25.44
CA ALA A 2 -12.35 10.65 25.06
C ALA A 2 -11.76 9.25 24.74
N SER A 3 -12.53 8.18 24.92
CA SER A 3 -12.11 6.79 24.63
C SER A 3 -12.47 6.35 23.20
N VAL A 4 -13.55 6.90 22.63
CA VAL A 4 -14.02 6.58 21.27
C VAL A 4 -13.03 7.07 20.22
N THR A 5 -12.44 8.26 20.39
CA THR A 5 -11.46 8.84 19.47
C THR A 5 -10.13 8.08 19.43
N LYS A 6 -9.67 7.51 20.55
CA LYS A 6 -8.42 6.74 20.60
C LYS A 6 -8.56 5.34 19.99
N ARG A 7 -9.71 4.69 20.17
CA ARG A 7 -10.01 3.40 19.50
C ARG A 7 -10.17 3.55 17.99
N GLU A 8 -10.88 4.58 17.53
CA GLU A 8 -11.04 4.85 16.09
C GLU A 8 -9.71 5.21 15.42
N ALA A 9 -8.85 5.97 16.09
CA ALA A 9 -7.49 6.26 15.61
C ALA A 9 -6.63 4.98 15.53
N ALA A 10 -6.69 4.12 16.55
CA ALA A 10 -6.00 2.82 16.55
C ALA A 10 -6.50 1.89 15.45
N GLN A 11 -7.81 1.87 15.19
CA GLN A 11 -8.41 1.05 14.14
C GLN A 11 -8.06 1.56 12.74
N ARG A 12 -7.95 2.88 12.56
CA ARG A 12 -7.46 3.49 11.31
C ARG A 12 -6.00 3.12 11.00
N VAL A 13 -5.14 3.05 12.02
CA VAL A 13 -3.75 2.57 11.85
C VAL A 13 -3.71 1.09 11.48
N LEU A 14 -4.53 0.27 12.13
CA LEU A 14 -4.65 -1.16 11.82
C LEU A 14 -5.17 -1.41 10.40
N ASP A 15 -6.18 -0.66 9.95
CA ASP A 15 -6.71 -0.76 8.58
C ASP A 15 -5.70 -0.26 7.54
N ALA A 16 -4.91 0.77 7.87
CA ALA A 16 -3.83 1.26 7.02
C ALA A 16 -2.72 0.22 6.84
N GLU A 17 -2.31 -0.46 7.93
CA GLU A 17 -1.33 -1.54 7.91
C GLU A 17 -1.83 -2.78 7.15
N GLN A 18 -3.10 -3.18 7.35
CA GLN A 18 -3.71 -4.26 6.58
C GLN A 18 -3.80 -3.92 5.09
N THR A 19 -4.13 -2.66 4.76
CA THR A 19 -4.13 -2.18 3.38
C THR A 19 -2.72 -2.14 2.79
N ALA A 20 -1.71 -1.76 3.59
CA ALA A 20 -0.30 -1.77 3.21
C ALA A 20 0.20 -3.19 2.90
N ALA A 21 -0.22 -4.19 3.68
CA ALA A 21 0.13 -5.59 3.46
C ALA A 21 -0.44 -6.18 2.15
N LEU A 22 -1.57 -5.66 1.65
CA LEU A 22 -2.20 -6.10 0.40
C LEU A 22 -1.60 -5.44 -0.85
N ILE A 23 -0.89 -4.33 -0.70
CA ILE A 23 -0.26 -3.59 -1.79
C ILE A 23 0.80 -4.40 -2.56
N PRO A 24 1.78 -5.09 -1.91
CA PRO A 24 2.75 -5.90 -2.64
C PRO A 24 2.08 -7.02 -3.42
N GLN A 25 1.03 -7.64 -2.87
CA GLN A 25 0.24 -8.65 -3.57
C GLN A 25 -0.47 -8.07 -4.80
N ARG A 26 -1.06 -6.87 -4.68
CA ARG A 26 -1.70 -6.18 -5.80
C ARG A 26 -0.71 -5.77 -6.89
N MET A 27 0.51 -5.39 -6.54
CA MET A 27 1.58 -5.12 -7.51
C MET A 27 2.02 -6.37 -8.26
N ILE A 28 2.19 -7.48 -7.55
CA ILE A 28 2.55 -8.76 -8.18
C ILE A 28 1.45 -9.18 -9.16
N ILE A 29 0.19 -9.12 -8.74
CA ILE A 29 -0.95 -9.43 -9.61
C ILE A 29 -0.96 -8.49 -10.83
N GLY A 30 -0.79 -7.18 -10.62
CA GLY A 30 -0.72 -6.19 -11.69
C GLY A 30 0.42 -6.46 -12.68
N GLY A 31 1.60 -6.84 -12.18
CA GLY A 31 2.77 -7.17 -13.01
C GLY A 31 2.56 -8.44 -13.84
N VAL A 32 1.95 -9.48 -13.25
CA VAL A 32 1.59 -10.70 -13.98
C VAL A 32 0.58 -10.40 -15.09
N VAL A 33 -0.46 -9.62 -14.81
CA VAL A 33 -1.46 -9.23 -15.81
C VAL A 33 -0.82 -8.39 -16.92
N ALA A 34 0.04 -7.44 -16.57
CA ALA A 34 0.78 -6.62 -17.52
C ALA A 34 1.65 -7.47 -18.46
N LEU A 35 2.36 -8.47 -17.93
CA LEU A 35 3.17 -9.39 -18.73
C LEU A 35 2.31 -10.26 -19.65
N LEU A 36 1.18 -10.76 -19.16
CA LEU A 36 0.24 -11.54 -19.97
C LEU A 36 -0.33 -10.71 -21.13
N LEU A 37 -0.73 -9.47 -20.86
CA LEU A 37 -1.24 -8.56 -21.88
C LEU A 37 -0.15 -8.15 -22.88
N ALA A 38 1.05 -7.80 -22.41
CA ALA A 38 2.17 -7.48 -23.28
C ALA A 38 2.57 -8.68 -24.16
N GLY A 39 2.58 -9.89 -23.60
CA GLY A 39 2.81 -11.14 -24.33
C GLY A 39 1.71 -11.43 -25.35
N ALA A 40 0.44 -11.22 -25.00
CA ALA A 40 -0.68 -11.37 -25.93
C ALA A 40 -0.59 -10.37 -27.10
N ILE A 41 -0.25 -9.10 -26.82
CA ILE A 41 -0.04 -8.08 -27.86
C ILE A 41 1.15 -8.45 -28.74
N PHE A 42 2.26 -8.89 -28.14
CA PHE A 42 3.44 -9.35 -28.87
C PHE A 42 3.12 -10.49 -29.83
N TYR A 43 2.29 -11.45 -29.40
CA TYR A 43 1.87 -12.60 -30.20
C TYR A 43 0.85 -12.25 -31.30
N LEU A 44 -0.13 -11.40 -31.00
CA LEU A 44 -1.25 -11.08 -31.91
C LEU A 44 -0.92 -9.98 -32.93
N THR A 45 0.08 -9.14 -32.66
CA THR A 45 0.38 -7.96 -33.48
C THR A 45 1.81 -7.98 -34.02
N ARG A 46 2.59 -6.90 -33.81
CA ARG A 46 4.03 -6.83 -34.07
C ARG A 46 4.78 -6.71 -32.75
N TRP A 47 6.02 -7.18 -32.74
CA TRP A 47 6.91 -7.13 -31.58
C TRP A 47 7.09 -5.71 -31.02
N GLU A 48 7.06 -4.69 -31.88
CA GLU A 48 7.14 -3.26 -31.54
C GLU A 48 6.02 -2.85 -30.56
N PHE A 49 4.78 -3.30 -30.79
CA PHE A 49 3.64 -2.99 -29.94
C PHE A 49 3.68 -3.75 -28.62
N GLY A 50 4.17 -4.99 -28.62
CA GLY A 50 4.39 -5.75 -27.39
C GLY A 50 5.45 -5.08 -26.49
N LEU A 51 6.54 -4.59 -27.10
CA LEU A 51 7.59 -3.87 -26.39
C LEU A 51 7.09 -2.52 -25.85
N ALA A 52 6.33 -1.77 -26.65
CA ALA A 52 5.70 -0.52 -26.21
C ALA A 52 4.72 -0.75 -25.06
N ALA A 53 3.89 -1.78 -25.13
CA ALA A 53 2.96 -2.14 -24.05
C ALA A 53 3.70 -2.53 -22.77
N LEU A 54 4.79 -3.30 -22.87
CA LEU A 54 5.62 -3.66 -21.73
C LEU A 54 6.22 -2.42 -21.05
N LEU A 55 6.76 -1.49 -21.85
CA LEU A 55 7.31 -0.23 -21.34
C LEU A 55 6.26 0.62 -20.65
N ILE A 56 5.07 0.77 -21.26
CA ILE A 56 3.97 1.56 -20.67
C ILE A 56 3.48 0.91 -19.38
N PHE A 57 3.21 -0.40 -19.37
CA PHE A 57 2.74 -1.08 -18.16
C PHE A 57 3.80 -1.08 -17.07
N GLY A 58 5.09 -1.26 -17.41
CA GLY A 58 6.20 -1.14 -16.47
C GLY A 58 6.26 0.25 -15.84
N LEU A 59 6.14 1.30 -16.64
CA LEU A 59 6.12 2.68 -16.15
C LEU A 59 4.92 2.95 -15.21
N LEU A 60 3.73 2.45 -15.57
CA LEU A 60 2.54 2.58 -14.74
C LEU A 60 2.69 1.82 -13.42
N LEU A 61 3.35 0.67 -13.43
CA LEU A 61 3.60 -0.13 -12.24
C LEU A 61 4.64 0.53 -11.34
N GLN A 62 5.70 1.11 -11.92
CA GLN A 62 6.67 1.93 -11.20
C GLN A 62 6.01 3.15 -10.55
N PHE A 63 5.19 3.89 -11.31
CA PHE A 63 4.44 5.03 -10.80
C PHE A 63 3.47 4.62 -9.68
N ALA A 64 2.76 3.50 -9.84
CA ALA A 64 1.90 2.96 -8.79
C ALA A 64 2.71 2.60 -7.54
N ALA A 65 3.93 2.07 -7.71
CA ALA A 65 4.82 1.75 -6.60
C ALA A 65 5.31 2.95 -5.83
N GLU A 66 5.81 3.96 -6.53
CA GLU A 66 6.24 5.21 -5.91
C GLU A 66 5.06 5.91 -5.21
N ARG A 67 3.90 5.95 -5.86
CA ARG A 67 2.70 6.61 -5.31
C ARG A 67 2.11 5.86 -4.12
N MET A 68 2.12 4.53 -4.13
CA MET A 68 1.62 3.74 -3.00
C MET A 68 2.48 3.94 -1.75
N GLY A 69 3.81 4.03 -1.88
CA GLY A 69 4.69 4.36 -0.76
C GLY A 69 4.31 5.69 -0.09
N VAL A 70 4.14 6.74 -0.91
CA VAL A 70 3.74 8.07 -0.42
C VAL A 70 2.37 8.06 0.26
N ILE A 71 1.41 7.29 -0.25
CA ILE A 71 0.08 7.16 0.36
C ILE A 71 0.15 6.43 1.70
N ILE A 72 0.98 5.38 1.82
CA ILE A 72 1.17 4.64 3.07
C ILE A 72 1.82 5.54 4.12
N ASP A 73 2.90 6.25 3.76
CA ASP A 73 3.59 7.16 4.67
C ASP A 73 2.64 8.27 5.15
N ALA A 74 1.84 8.84 4.25
CA ALA A 74 0.82 9.81 4.61
C ALA A 74 -0.28 9.23 5.52
N SER A 75 -0.74 8.00 5.26
CA SER A 75 -1.75 7.33 6.08
C SER A 75 -1.22 6.98 7.48
N ARG A 76 0.04 6.52 7.55
CA ARG A 76 0.76 6.19 8.78
C ARG A 76 1.01 7.44 9.63
N ALA A 77 1.48 8.53 9.01
CA ALA A 77 1.71 9.80 9.70
C ALA A 77 0.42 10.39 10.27
N ASN A 78 -0.69 10.32 9.53
CA ASN A 78 -1.99 10.79 10.02
C ASN A 78 -2.52 9.93 11.18
N GLY A 79 -2.38 8.61 11.10
CA GLY A 79 -2.79 7.70 12.17
C GLY A 79 -1.98 7.88 13.47
N LEU A 80 -0.65 8.00 13.38
CA LEU A 80 0.24 8.27 14.52
C LEU A 80 -0.09 9.62 15.19
N LYS A 81 -0.31 10.65 14.38
CA LYS A 81 -0.72 11.98 14.86
C LYS A 81 -2.06 11.96 15.59
N ASP A 82 -3.04 11.22 15.10
CA ASP A 82 -4.35 11.06 15.76
C ASP A 82 -4.27 10.27 17.08
N LEU A 83 -3.29 9.38 17.22
CA LEU A 83 -2.95 8.67 18.47
C LEU A 83 -2.16 9.52 19.46
N GLY A 84 -1.68 10.70 19.05
CA GLY A 84 -0.78 11.56 19.84
C GLY A 84 0.63 10.97 19.98
N TRP A 85 1.03 10.09 19.06
CA TRP A 85 2.37 9.53 18.98
C TRP A 85 3.20 10.30 17.96
N ASP A 86 4.52 10.30 18.15
CA ASP A 86 5.43 10.99 17.25
C ASP A 86 5.40 10.32 15.87
N ILE A 87 5.44 11.13 14.81
CA ILE A 87 5.29 10.71 13.41
C ILE A 87 6.47 9.78 13.01
N GLU A 88 7.61 9.92 13.68
CA GLU A 88 8.80 9.09 13.49
C GLU A 88 8.81 7.79 14.30
N THR A 89 7.75 7.50 15.06
CA THR A 89 7.70 6.25 15.85
C THR A 89 7.77 5.04 14.89
N GLU A 90 8.86 4.27 14.98
CA GLU A 90 8.96 2.99 14.30
C GLU A 90 7.80 2.10 14.77
N LEU A 91 6.94 1.69 13.83
CA LEU A 91 5.95 0.64 14.07
C LEU A 91 6.68 -0.71 14.07
N THR A 92 7.46 -0.95 15.12
CA THR A 92 7.97 -2.28 15.45
C THR A 92 6.78 -3.16 15.85
N ASP A 93 6.93 -4.50 15.79
CA ASP A 93 5.87 -5.45 16.17
C ASP A 93 5.28 -5.17 17.56
N GLU A 94 6.10 -4.67 18.50
CA GLU A 94 5.66 -4.25 19.84
C GLU A 94 4.73 -3.02 19.82
N ALA A 95 4.97 -2.05 18.94
CA ALA A 95 4.12 -0.87 18.77
C ALA A 95 2.77 -1.26 18.15
N MET A 96 2.79 -2.18 17.19
CA MET A 96 1.60 -2.80 16.59
C MET A 96 0.77 -3.57 17.63
N GLU A 97 1.41 -4.32 18.52
CA GLU A 97 0.73 -5.04 19.60
C GLU A 97 0.09 -4.09 20.62
N LYS A 98 0.76 -2.97 20.91
CA LYS A 98 0.25 -1.93 21.80
C LYS A 98 -0.95 -1.20 21.19
N ILE A 99 -0.92 -0.90 19.89
CA ILE A 99 -2.07 -0.35 19.14
C ILE A 99 -3.25 -1.34 19.13
N ARG A 100 -2.99 -2.64 18.95
CA ARG A 100 -4.04 -3.68 19.07
C ARG A 100 -4.67 -3.73 20.45
N ARG A 101 -3.88 -3.63 21.53
CA ARG A 101 -4.43 -3.55 22.91
C ARG A 101 -5.28 -2.30 23.12
N ILE A 102 -4.88 -1.16 22.55
CA ILE A 102 -5.65 0.10 22.64
C ILE A 102 -6.95 0.02 21.84
N SER A 103 -6.96 -0.68 20.71
CA SER A 103 -8.15 -0.93 19.88
C SER A 103 -9.16 -1.91 20.55
N GLN A 104 -8.66 -2.89 21.30
CA GLN A 104 -9.47 -3.93 21.94
C GLN A 104 -9.97 -3.57 23.35
N GLY A 105 -9.33 -2.63 24.05
CA GLY A 105 -9.77 -2.09 25.35
C GLY A 105 -10.92 -1.09 25.23
#